data_AF-A0AAJ2U652-F1
#
_entry.id   AF-A0AAJ2U652-F1
#
_cell.length_a   1.000
_cell.length_b   1.000
_cell.length_c   1.000
_cell.angle_alpha   90.00
_cell.angle_beta   90.00
_cell.angle_gamma   90.00
#
_symmetry.space_group_name_H-M   'P 1'
#
loop_
_entity.id
_entity.type
_entity.pdbx_description
1 polymer ?
#
loop_
_entity_poly.entity_id
_entity_poly.type
_entity_poly.pdbx_seq_one_letter_code
_entity_poly.pdbx_strand_id
1 'polypeptide(L)' 'KIHVKIPAGIDDGQQLRMAGQGEAGINGGPPGDLYVVFHVRPHEFFERDGDDIYCEMPITFVQASLGDEIEVPTLHGKVK' A
#
# COMPACT_ATOMS: atom_id res chain seq x y z
N LYS A 1 -0.77 -23.88 5.66
CA LYS A 1 -0.56 -22.67 4.83
C LYS A 1 -1.76 -21.76 5.04
N ILE A 2 -1.55 -20.53 5.49
CA ILE A 2 -2.62 -19.56 5.76
C ILE A 2 -2.84 -18.74 4.49
N HIS A 3 -4.09 -18.58 4.07
CA HIS A 3 -4.46 -17.76 2.93
C HIS A 3 -5.00 -16.42 3.43
N VAL A 4 -4.35 -15.34 3.04
CA VAL A 4 -4.74 -13.98 3.42
C VAL A 4 -5.15 -13.24 2.15
N LYS A 5 -6.39 -12.75 2.11
CA LYS A 5 -6.85 -11.84 1.05
C LYS A 5 -6.60 -10.42 1.54
N ILE A 6 -5.74 -9.68 0.83
CA ILE A 6 -5.43 -8.28 1.14
C ILE A 6 -6.52 -7.40 0.52
N PRO A 7 -7.29 -6.63 1.31
CA PRO A 7 -8.22 -5.63 0.79
C PRO A 7 -7.49 -4.52 0.04
N ALA A 8 -8.12 -3.96 -0.99
CA ALA A 8 -7.62 -2.76 -1.64
C ALA A 8 -7.69 -1.56 -0.67
N GLY A 9 -6.73 -0.65 -0.75
CA GLY A 9 -6.67 0.55 0.08
C GLY A 9 -6.21 0.30 1.53
N ILE A 10 -5.54 -0.82 1.82
CA ILE A 10 -4.95 -1.02 3.15
C ILE A 10 -3.83 0.00 3.40
N ASP A 11 -3.82 0.54 4.62
CA ASP A 11 -2.78 1.45 5.09
C ASP A 11 -1.68 0.74 5.89
N ASP A 12 -0.55 1.42 6.01
CA ASP A 12 0.54 0.95 6.87
C ASP A 12 0.07 0.85 8.34
N GLY A 13 0.44 -0.25 8.99
CA GLY A 13 0.05 -0.54 10.37
C GLY A 13 -1.38 -1.07 10.54
N GLN A 14 -2.20 -1.11 9.48
CA GLN A 14 -3.53 -1.69 9.57
C GLN A 14 -3.48 -3.18 9.94
N GLN A 15 -4.50 -3.67 10.64
CA GLN A 15 -4.55 -5.04 11.14
C GLN A 15 -5.72 -5.82 10.53
N LEU A 16 -5.46 -7.08 10.18
CA LEU A 16 -6.48 -8.06 9.80
C LEU A 16 -6.51 -9.20 10.82
N ARG A 17 -7.66 -9.37 11.47
CA ARG A 17 -7.93 -10.48 12.40
C ARG A 17 -8.37 -11.72 11.63
N MET A 18 -7.71 -12.84 11.89
CA MET A 18 -8.07 -14.16 11.39
C MET A 18 -8.53 -15.04 12.55
N ALA A 19 -9.85 -15.18 12.68
CA ALA A 19 -10.46 -15.88 13.80
C ALA A 19 -10.10 -17.38 13.82
N GLY A 20 -9.70 -17.89 14.99
CA GLY A 20 -9.36 -19.31 15.18
C GLY A 20 -8.11 -19.79 14.44
N GLN A 21 -7.29 -18.86 13.91
CA GLN A 21 -6.01 -19.16 13.23
C GLN A 21 -4.79 -18.91 14.13
N GLY A 22 -5.01 -18.58 15.40
CA GLY A 22 -3.95 -18.45 16.40
C GLY A 22 -3.57 -19.77 17.04
N GLU A 23 -2.82 -19.68 18.13
CA GLU A 23 -2.30 -20.84 18.86
C GLU A 23 -3.42 -21.70 19.46
N ALA A 24 -3.11 -22.99 19.68
CA ALA A 24 -4.04 -23.93 20.27
C ALA A 24 -4.47 -23.52 21.69
N GLY A 25 -5.75 -23.71 22.01
CA GLY A 25 -6.29 -23.48 23.34
C GLY A 25 -5.86 -24.55 24.35
N ILE A 26 -5.91 -24.21 25.63
CA ILE A 26 -5.55 -25.11 26.74
C ILE A 26 -6.78 -25.97 27.10
N ASN A 27 -6.57 -27.24 27.51
CA ASN A 27 -7.62 -28.16 27.99
C ASN A 27 -8.82 -28.33 27.03
N GLY A 28 -8.56 -28.36 25.72
CA GLY A 28 -9.62 -28.48 24.70
C GLY A 28 -10.35 -27.17 24.39
N GLY A 29 -9.84 -26.04 24.89
CA GLY A 29 -10.33 -24.71 24.51
C GLY A 29 -10.12 -24.41 23.02
N PRO A 30 -10.90 -23.48 22.45
CA PRO A 30 -10.75 -23.08 21.05
C PRO A 30 -9.37 -22.43 20.82
N PRO A 31 -8.85 -22.49 19.58
CA PRO A 31 -7.66 -21.73 19.20
C PRO A 31 -7.87 -20.21 19.36
N GLY A 32 -6.77 -19.50 19.59
CA GLY A 32 -6.76 -18.05 19.56
C GLY A 32 -6.90 -17.48 18.15
N ASP A 33 -6.65 -16.18 18.02
CA ASP A 33 -6.72 -15.47 16.74
C ASP A 33 -5.34 -15.05 16.26
N LEU A 34 -5.16 -15.02 14.94
CA LEU A 34 -3.97 -14.46 14.31
C LEU A 34 -4.27 -13.03 13.87
N TYR A 35 -3.41 -12.09 14.25
CA TYR A 35 -3.43 -10.72 13.76
C TYR A 35 -2.31 -10.53 12.75
N VAL A 36 -2.68 -10.11 11.54
CA VAL A 36 -1.73 -9.73 10.48
C VAL A 36 -1.63 -8.22 10.48
N VAL A 37 -0.43 -7.68 10.73
CA VAL A 37 -0.15 -6.25 10.61
C VAL A 37 0.48 -6.00 9.24
N PHE A 38 -0.07 -5.08 8.47
CA PHE A 38 0.46 -4.73 7.17
C PHE A 38 1.56 -3.68 7.31
N HIS A 39 2.67 -3.91 6.62
CA HIS A 39 3.71 -2.91 6.45
C HIS A 39 3.87 -2.61 4.97
N VAL A 40 3.53 -1.39 4.56
CA VAL A 40 3.62 -0.94 3.18
C VAL A 40 5.07 -0.52 2.93
N ARG A 41 5.70 -1.15 1.95
CA ARG A 41 7.08 -0.82 1.59
C ARG A 41 7.11 0.56 0.93
N PRO A 42 8.04 1.46 1.32
CA PRO A 42 8.27 2.68 0.58
C PRO A 42 8.57 2.40 -0.89
N HIS A 43 7.99 3.19 -1.79
CA HIS A 43 8.27 3.11 -3.22
C HIS A 43 9.35 4.12 -3.59
N GLU A 44 10.25 3.80 -4.52
CA GLU A 44 11.39 4.67 -4.87
C GLU A 44 10.97 5.97 -5.57
N PHE A 45 9.78 5.99 -6.16
CA PHE A 45 9.30 7.10 -6.98
C PHE A 45 7.95 7.69 -6.53
N PHE A 46 7.15 6.92 -5.78
CA PHE A 46 5.81 7.33 -5.38
C PHE A 46 5.75 7.44 -3.87
N GLU A 47 5.13 8.48 -3.38
CA GLU A 47 4.76 8.63 -1.98
C GLU A 47 3.25 8.53 -1.86
N ARG A 48 2.76 7.79 -0.87
CA ARG A 48 1.33 7.65 -0.59
C ARG A 48 1.02 8.33 0.73
N ASP A 49 0.06 9.25 0.71
CA ASP A 49 -0.52 9.85 1.91
C ASP A 49 -2.03 9.62 1.87
N GLY A 50 -2.53 8.74 2.73
CA GLY A 50 -3.91 8.28 2.71
C GLY A 50 -4.34 7.71 1.36
N ASP A 51 -5.30 8.37 0.71
CA ASP A 51 -5.83 7.98 -0.61
C ASP A 51 -5.10 8.66 -1.78
N ASP A 52 -4.18 9.58 -1.50
CA ASP A 52 -3.45 10.36 -2.50
C ASP A 52 -2.08 9.74 -2.83
N ILE A 53 -1.66 9.91 -4.08
CA ILE A 53 -0.36 9.49 -4.60
C ILE A 53 0.39 10.71 -5.12
N TYR A 54 1.58 10.92 -4.57
CA TYR A 54 2.49 11.98 -4.93
C TYR A 54 3.67 11.42 -5.71
N CYS A 55 4.16 12.22 -6.66
CA CYS A 55 5.43 11.98 -7.34
C CYS A 55 6.10 13.31 -7.68
N GLU A 56 7.42 13.32 -7.72
CA GLU A 56 8.19 14.49 -8.12
C GLU A 56 8.66 14.33 -9.57
N MET A 57 8.19 15.22 -10.44
CA MET A 57 8.62 15.27 -11.85
C MET A 57 9.54 16.47 -12.07
N PRO A 58 10.84 16.25 -12.29
CA PRO A 58 11.75 17.35 -12.59
C PRO A 58 11.44 17.91 -13.98
N ILE A 59 11.16 19.21 -14.04
CA ILE A 59 11.01 19.97 -15.29
C ILE A 59 12.12 21.00 -15.41
N THR A 60 12.53 21.28 -16.65
CA THR A 60 13.48 22.36 -16.91
C THR A 60 12.80 23.72 -16.78
N PHE A 61 13.58 24.76 -16.51
CA PHE A 61 13.05 26.13 -16.44
C PHE A 61 12.39 26.58 -17.75
N VAL A 62 12.90 26.12 -18.90
CA VAL A 62 12.30 26.42 -20.22
C VAL A 62 10.92 25.81 -20.34
N GLN A 63 10.75 24.54 -19.95
CA GLN A 63 9.43 23.88 -19.92
C GLN A 63 8.46 24.59 -18.98
N ALA A 64 8.93 24.97 -17.78
CA ALA A 64 8.10 25.68 -16.81
C ALA A 64 7.64 27.08 -17.28
N SER A 65 8.49 27.79 -18.03
CA SER A 65 8.25 29.18 -18.45
C SER A 65 7.51 29.31 -19.78
N LEU A 66 7.74 28.39 -20.73
CA LEU A 66 7.14 28.43 -22.07
C LEU A 66 5.95 27.47 -22.21
N GLY A 67 5.75 26.58 -21.24
CA GLY A 67 4.82 25.46 -21.36
C GLY A 67 5.45 24.28 -22.10
N ASP A 68 5.04 23.07 -21.73
CA ASP A 68 5.40 21.82 -22.39
C ASP A 68 4.35 20.76 -22.06
N GLU A 69 4.30 19.68 -22.85
CA GLU A 69 3.52 18.47 -22.54
C GLU A 69 4.49 17.36 -22.13
N ILE A 70 4.38 16.88 -20.89
CA ILE A 70 5.25 15.82 -20.35
C ILE A 70 4.44 14.56 -20.05
N GLU A 71 5.07 13.40 -20.26
CA GLU A 71 4.47 12.11 -19.92
C GLU A 71 4.69 11.82 -18.43
N VAL A 72 3.60 11.63 -17.69
CA VAL A 72 3.64 11.38 -16.24
C VAL A 72 3.39 9.89 -15.96
N PRO A 73 4.28 9.20 -15.23
CA PRO A 73 4.03 7.84 -14.79
C PRO A 73 2.94 7.81 -13.70
N THR A 74 1.98 6.92 -13.84
CA THR A 74 0.94 6.65 -12.82
C THR A 74 1.00 5.19 -12.37
N LEU A 75 0.26 4.84 -11.33
CA LEU A 75 0.12 3.45 -10.86
C LEU A 75 -0.47 2.51 -11.92
N HIS A 76 -1.17 3.04 -12.94
CA HIS A 76 -1.85 2.27 -13.97
C HIS A 76 -1.18 2.34 -15.34
N GLY A 77 0.00 2.96 -15.42
CA GLY A 77 0.70 3.21 -16.68
C GLY A 77 0.97 4.69 -16.89
N LYS A 78 1.47 5.06 -18.06
CA LYS A 78 1.82 6.44 -18.36
C LYS A 78 0.63 7.19 -18.94
N VAL A 79 0.50 8.46 -18.58
CA VAL A 79 -0.53 9.39 -19.08
C VAL A 79 0.17 10.61 -19.67
N LYS A 80 -0.40 11.15 -20.75
CA LYS A 80 0.07 12.37 -21.44
C LYS A 80 -0.78 13.57 -21.04
#